data_AF-C5DWN2-F1
#
_entry.id   AF-C5DWN2-F1
#
_cell.length_a   1.000
_cell.length_b   1.000
_cell.length_c   1.000
_cell.angle_alpha   90.00
_cell.angle_beta   90.00
_cell.angle_gamma   90.00
#
_symmetry.space_group_name_H-M   'P 1'
#
loop_
_entity.id
_entity.type
_entity.pdbx_description
1 polymer ?
#
loop_
_entity_poly.entity_id
_entity_poly.type
_entity_poly.pdbx_seq_one_letter_code
_entity_poly.pdbx_strand_id
1 'polypeptide(L)'
;MLMISSGEPLFMFRPFSYCLDTYQSAVSKVQRQAAEEYIRGGVFPNVSFFLPTTQHGRRLDYLIKFRNPQLWGKLQDVIQPPIQLPVGGNIDGIVPQELSHLKLNRSLLMHLESVYQYQNDKSLKGNIDIQKSFGDDVSDSDVLRWFWPNYKLLAIILSLKKDPGDILRLFQCFQMFLISFSCFHCKQSNFLTDVMIIKFVKSELVTIRERPPKSTAKFVPLGSTFHESFQLNRMCTLHFDTVRQVLELQSKIEQSSLVCVAFGKICLVLESLVHVLLAHRDSSKASHSTASTANSAFRNRYLNRSRNMSHKYTNELFAALKKGVGSNQEKTHSLRLIVMELLTLIDKVHWPHHHPKPTEAQTDRLNVQSTILVTGDLDLIAKFRLCHWPDWSVHLEHK
;
A
#
# COMPACT_ATOMS: atom_id res chain seq x y z
N MET A 1 44.93 -21.69 -41.83
CA MET A 1 44.74 -20.83 -43.02
C MET A 1 43.27 -20.95 -43.43
N LEU A 2 42.61 -19.78 -43.54
CA LEU A 2 41.29 -19.42 -44.12
C LEU A 2 40.63 -20.49 -45.04
N MET A 3 39.30 -20.66 -45.21
CA MET A 3 38.11 -19.86 -44.88
C MET A 3 36.81 -20.66 -45.22
N ILE A 4 35.68 -20.27 -44.59
CA ILE A 4 34.29 -20.11 -45.14
C ILE A 4 33.27 -21.29 -45.24
N SER A 5 32.12 -21.05 -44.56
CA SER A 5 30.68 -21.21 -44.92
C SER A 5 29.81 -22.39 -44.45
N SER A 6 28.70 -21.96 -43.82
CA SER A 6 27.28 -22.40 -43.89
C SER A 6 26.85 -23.80 -43.43
N GLY A 7 25.85 -23.83 -42.56
CA GLY A 7 24.96 -24.97 -42.38
C GLY A 7 24.04 -24.82 -41.16
N GLU A 8 22.78 -24.43 -41.40
CA GLU A 8 21.66 -24.61 -40.46
C GLU A 8 21.49 -26.10 -40.08
N PRO A 9 20.67 -26.38 -39.05
CA PRO A 9 19.68 -27.43 -39.25
C PRO A 9 18.25 -26.99 -38.92
N LEU A 10 17.39 -27.23 -39.91
CA LEU A 10 15.95 -27.41 -39.79
C LEU A 10 15.60 -28.53 -38.80
N PHE A 11 14.61 -28.29 -37.95
CA PHE A 11 13.63 -29.31 -37.57
C PHE A 11 12.21 -28.75 -37.74
N MET A 12 11.47 -29.43 -38.60
CA MET A 12 10.08 -29.19 -38.98
C MET A 12 9.18 -30.28 -38.33
N PHE A 13 7.88 -29.98 -38.22
CA PHE A 13 6.72 -30.85 -37.83
C PHE A 13 6.44 -31.00 -36.32
N ARG A 14 5.21 -30.81 -35.78
CA ARG A 14 3.83 -30.81 -36.33
C ARG A 14 2.90 -29.86 -35.53
N PRO A 15 1.85 -29.28 -36.14
CA PRO A 15 0.76 -28.66 -35.39
C PRO A 15 -0.22 -29.73 -34.87
N PHE A 16 -0.58 -29.64 -33.59
CA PHE A 16 -1.69 -30.39 -33.00
C PHE A 16 -3.03 -29.90 -33.58
N SER A 17 -3.54 -30.59 -34.60
CA SER A 17 -4.89 -30.43 -35.12
C SER A 17 -5.78 -31.58 -34.64
N TYR A 18 -6.10 -31.65 -33.35
CA TYR A 18 -7.13 -32.57 -32.84
C TYR A 18 -7.69 -32.02 -31.52
N CYS A 19 -8.61 -31.05 -31.61
CA CYS A 19 -9.62 -30.77 -30.57
C CYS A 19 -10.63 -29.70 -31.03
N LEU A 20 -11.09 -29.75 -32.28
CA LEU A 20 -12.01 -28.73 -32.83
C LEU A 20 -13.35 -29.27 -33.37
N ASP A 21 -13.61 -30.57 -33.21
CA ASP A 21 -14.84 -31.18 -33.75
C ASP A 21 -15.92 -31.47 -32.69
N THR A 22 -15.72 -31.09 -31.42
CA THR A 22 -16.76 -31.23 -30.38
C THR A 22 -17.28 -29.91 -29.81
N TYR A 23 -16.85 -28.77 -30.36
CA TYR A 23 -17.29 -27.44 -29.92
C TYR A 23 -18.03 -26.66 -31.03
N GLN A 24 -18.72 -27.35 -31.94
CA GLN A 24 -19.38 -26.73 -33.09
C GLN A 24 -20.89 -26.44 -32.96
N SER A 25 -21.49 -26.48 -31.76
CA SER A 25 -22.95 -26.24 -31.64
C SER A 25 -23.38 -24.93 -30.93
N ALA A 26 -22.50 -24.03 -30.52
CA ALA A 26 -22.97 -22.80 -29.84
C ALA A 26 -22.02 -21.59 -29.92
N VAL A 27 -21.53 -21.26 -31.12
CA VAL A 27 -20.67 -20.07 -31.32
C VAL A 27 -21.28 -19.21 -32.41
N SER A 28 -21.69 -17.98 -32.06
CA SER A 28 -22.34 -17.06 -33.00
C SER A 28 -21.34 -16.58 -34.06
N LYS A 29 -21.85 -16.23 -35.25
CA LYS A 29 -21.07 -15.72 -36.41
C LYS A 29 -20.08 -14.60 -36.03
N VAL A 30 -20.39 -13.81 -35.00
CA VAL A 30 -19.57 -12.68 -34.52
C VAL A 30 -18.28 -13.16 -33.84
N GLN A 31 -18.31 -14.29 -33.12
CA GLN A 31 -17.14 -14.85 -32.45
C GLN A 31 -16.18 -15.53 -33.43
N ARG A 32 -16.69 -16.07 -34.55
CA ARG A 32 -15.84 -16.57 -35.65
C ARG A 32 -15.09 -15.43 -36.34
N GLN A 33 -15.76 -14.30 -36.55
CA GLN A 33 -15.17 -13.14 -37.21
C GLN A 33 -14.07 -12.47 -36.36
N ALA A 34 -14.27 -12.41 -35.03
CA ALA A 34 -13.26 -11.90 -34.10
C ALA A 34 -12.03 -12.83 -33.97
N ALA A 35 -12.24 -14.15 -34.07
CA ALA A 35 -11.14 -15.12 -34.06
C ALA A 35 -10.33 -15.09 -35.38
N GLU A 36 -10.97 -14.79 -36.50
CA GLU A 36 -10.29 -14.62 -37.79
C GLU A 36 -9.47 -13.32 -37.88
N GLU A 37 -9.91 -12.24 -37.23
CA GLU A 37 -9.13 -10.99 -37.10
C GLU A 37 -7.93 -11.14 -36.14
N TYR A 38 -8.07 -11.94 -35.07
CA TYR A 38 -6.99 -12.29 -34.14
C TYR A 38 -5.80 -12.99 -34.84
N ILE A 39 -6.09 -13.83 -35.85
CA ILE A 39 -5.06 -14.57 -36.59
C ILE A 39 -4.38 -13.70 -37.67
N ARG A 40 -5.02 -12.61 -38.13
CA ARG A 40 -4.53 -11.79 -39.25
C ARG A 40 -3.88 -10.45 -38.87
N GLY A 41 -4.10 -9.92 -37.67
CA GLY A 41 -3.58 -8.60 -37.30
C GLY A 41 -3.00 -8.58 -35.89
N GLY A 42 -1.68 -8.69 -35.76
CA GLY A 42 -0.94 -8.56 -34.50
C GLY A 42 -0.90 -7.13 -33.94
N VAL A 43 -2.07 -6.49 -33.78
CA VAL A 43 -2.24 -5.16 -33.18
C VAL A 43 -3.53 -5.19 -32.36
N PHE A 44 -3.43 -4.98 -31.05
CA PHE A 44 -4.59 -4.80 -30.17
C PHE A 44 -5.27 -3.44 -30.46
N PRO A 45 -6.54 -3.40 -30.89
CA PRO A 45 -7.37 -2.22 -30.66
C PRO A 45 -8.04 -2.35 -29.30
N ASN A 46 -8.26 -1.22 -28.64
CA ASN A 46 -9.17 -1.08 -27.51
C ASN A 46 -10.59 -1.56 -27.88
N VAL A 47 -10.88 -2.86 -27.73
CA VAL A 47 -12.23 -3.39 -27.92
C VAL A 47 -12.86 -3.60 -26.55
N SER A 48 -13.69 -2.64 -26.16
CA SER A 48 -14.67 -2.83 -25.09
C SER A 48 -15.67 -3.89 -25.56
N PHE A 49 -15.56 -5.12 -25.05
CA PHE A 49 -16.58 -6.13 -25.29
C PHE A 49 -17.90 -5.71 -24.64
N PHE A 50 -18.87 -5.35 -25.47
CA PHE A 50 -20.26 -5.25 -25.07
C PHE A 50 -20.78 -6.65 -24.72
N LEU A 51 -20.94 -6.93 -23.42
CA LEU A 51 -21.81 -8.00 -22.96
C LEU A 51 -23.20 -7.42 -22.71
N PRO A 52 -24.28 -8.05 -23.21
CA PRO A 52 -25.63 -7.55 -23.02
C PRO A 52 -25.98 -7.57 -21.52
N THR A 53 -26.35 -6.41 -21.01
CA THR A 53 -26.97 -6.23 -19.68
C THR A 53 -28.29 -6.97 -19.65
N THR A 54 -28.29 -8.19 -19.11
CA THR A 54 -29.51 -8.81 -18.59
C THR A 54 -29.64 -8.42 -17.11
N GLN A 55 -30.85 -8.00 -16.72
CA GLN A 55 -31.19 -7.39 -15.44
C GLN A 55 -31.15 -8.36 -14.24
N HIS A 56 -30.40 -9.45 -14.29
CA HIS A 56 -30.25 -10.40 -13.19
C HIS A 56 -28.76 -10.53 -12.83
N GLY A 57 -28.50 -10.51 -11.51
CA GLY A 57 -27.19 -10.35 -10.90
C GLY A 57 -26.06 -11.10 -11.61
N ARG A 58 -24.95 -10.39 -11.82
CA ARG A 58 -23.71 -10.99 -12.31
C ARG A 58 -23.24 -12.00 -11.26
N ARG A 59 -23.34 -13.29 -11.57
CA ARG A 59 -22.76 -14.37 -10.77
C ARG A 59 -21.24 -14.21 -10.74
N LEU A 60 -20.69 -14.01 -9.54
CA LEU A 60 -19.25 -13.89 -9.25
C LEU A 60 -18.46 -15.05 -9.87
N ASP A 61 -19.09 -16.22 -9.94
CA ASP A 61 -18.66 -17.46 -10.57
C ASP A 61 -18.13 -17.22 -11.99
N TYR A 62 -18.82 -16.40 -12.79
CA TYR A 62 -18.40 -16.12 -14.17
C TYR A 62 -17.23 -15.14 -14.22
N LEU A 63 -17.13 -14.19 -13.30
CA LEU A 63 -16.04 -13.22 -13.24
C LEU A 63 -14.72 -13.87 -12.78
N ILE A 64 -14.80 -14.75 -11.78
CA ILE A 64 -13.65 -15.53 -11.30
C ILE A 64 -13.25 -16.58 -12.34
N LYS A 65 -14.21 -17.31 -12.93
CA LYS A 65 -13.96 -18.30 -13.99
C LYS A 65 -13.29 -17.71 -15.23
N PHE A 66 -13.67 -16.49 -15.63
CA PHE A 66 -13.13 -15.86 -16.83
C PHE A 66 -11.73 -15.25 -16.62
N ARG A 67 -11.41 -14.82 -15.38
CA ARG A 67 -10.14 -14.17 -15.06
C ARG A 67 -9.07 -15.11 -14.55
N ASN A 68 -9.46 -16.18 -13.84
CA ASN A 68 -8.49 -17.10 -13.24
C ASN A 68 -8.97 -18.56 -13.36
N PRO A 69 -8.84 -19.17 -14.55
CA PRO A 69 -9.35 -20.53 -14.83
C PRO A 69 -8.74 -21.59 -13.91
N GLN A 70 -7.51 -21.38 -13.46
CA GLN A 70 -6.79 -22.27 -12.55
C GLN A 70 -7.33 -22.19 -11.12
N LEU A 71 -7.67 -20.99 -10.63
CA LEU A 71 -8.36 -20.80 -9.35
C LEU A 71 -9.77 -21.40 -9.40
N TRP A 72 -10.49 -21.20 -10.50
CA TRP A 72 -11.81 -21.81 -10.72
C TRP A 72 -11.74 -23.34 -10.72
N GLY A 73 -10.73 -23.93 -11.37
CA GLY A 73 -10.51 -25.38 -11.33
C GLY A 73 -10.29 -25.91 -9.91
N LYS A 74 -9.48 -25.22 -9.10
CA LYS A 74 -9.25 -25.59 -7.69
C LYS A 74 -10.47 -25.39 -6.79
N LEU A 75 -11.31 -24.40 -7.08
CA LEU A 75 -12.57 -24.16 -6.37
C LEU A 75 -13.64 -25.20 -6.74
N GLN A 76 -13.64 -25.72 -7.96
CA GLN A 76 -14.56 -26.80 -8.38
C GLN A 76 -14.33 -28.10 -7.61
N ASP A 77 -13.09 -28.41 -7.23
CA ASP A 77 -12.76 -29.62 -6.47
C ASP A 77 -13.22 -29.58 -5.00
N VAL A 78 -13.61 -28.41 -4.49
CA VAL A 78 -13.96 -28.19 -3.06
C VAL A 78 -15.45 -27.86 -2.86
N ILE A 79 -16.21 -27.53 -3.91
CA ILE A 79 -17.55 -26.94 -3.79
C ILE A 79 -18.67 -27.97 -4.06
N GLN A 80 -19.33 -28.41 -2.98
CA GLN A 80 -20.72 -28.87 -2.93
C GLN A 80 -21.69 -27.75 -3.44
N PRO A 81 -22.96 -28.03 -3.81
CA PRO A 81 -23.71 -27.35 -4.88
C PRO A 81 -23.74 -25.82 -4.82
N PRO A 82 -23.96 -25.12 -5.95
CA PRO A 82 -23.63 -23.70 -6.12
C PRO A 82 -24.25 -22.86 -5.01
N ILE A 83 -23.38 -22.28 -4.19
CA ILE A 83 -23.75 -21.26 -3.22
C ILE A 83 -24.34 -20.12 -4.03
N GLN A 84 -25.67 -19.98 -4.00
CA GLN A 84 -26.31 -18.74 -4.42
C GLN A 84 -25.84 -17.68 -3.44
N LEU A 85 -24.81 -16.93 -3.86
CA LEU A 85 -24.39 -15.75 -3.13
C LEU A 85 -25.63 -14.87 -2.95
N PRO A 86 -25.93 -14.41 -1.72
CA PRO A 86 -27.01 -13.46 -1.53
C PRO A 86 -26.73 -12.28 -2.46
N VAL A 87 -27.79 -11.71 -3.04
CA VAL A 87 -27.72 -10.53 -3.92
C VAL A 87 -27.15 -9.37 -3.12
N GLY A 88 -25.84 -9.36 -2.93
CA GLY A 88 -25.08 -8.26 -2.37
C GLY A 88 -25.11 -7.13 -3.38
N GLY A 89 -25.15 -5.89 -2.89
CA GLY A 89 -25.09 -4.72 -3.77
C GLY A 89 -23.89 -4.80 -4.74
N ASN A 90 -23.92 -3.99 -5.79
CA ASN A 90 -22.76 -3.75 -6.65
C ASN A 90 -21.91 -2.64 -6.00
N ILE A 91 -20.59 -2.64 -6.20
CA ILE A 91 -19.70 -1.56 -5.80
C ILE A 91 -20.18 -0.19 -6.30
N ASP A 92 -20.83 -0.13 -7.47
CA ASP A 92 -21.46 1.09 -7.98
C ASP A 92 -22.45 1.72 -6.99
N GLY A 93 -23.11 0.89 -6.18
CA GLY A 93 -24.10 1.30 -5.18
C GLY A 93 -23.49 1.98 -3.97
N ILE A 94 -22.22 1.70 -3.65
CA ILE A 94 -21.51 2.32 -2.51
C ILE A 94 -20.63 3.50 -2.92
N VAL A 95 -20.53 3.82 -4.22
CA VAL A 95 -19.80 5.01 -4.70
C VAL A 95 -20.74 6.22 -4.66
N PRO A 96 -20.52 7.21 -3.76
CA PRO A 96 -21.38 8.38 -3.65
C PRO A 96 -21.32 9.25 -4.90
N GLN A 97 -22.35 10.07 -5.11
CA GLN A 97 -22.47 10.92 -6.29
C GLN A 97 -21.30 11.91 -6.42
N GLU A 98 -20.76 12.36 -5.29
CA GLU A 98 -19.60 13.25 -5.20
C GLU A 98 -18.33 12.62 -5.77
N LEU A 99 -18.25 11.28 -5.80
CA LEU A 99 -17.16 10.48 -6.36
C LEU A 99 -17.56 9.76 -7.65
N SER A 100 -18.56 10.25 -8.37
CA SER A 100 -19.04 9.65 -9.63
C SER A 100 -17.96 9.49 -10.71
N HIS A 101 -16.89 10.29 -10.67
CA HIS A 101 -15.72 10.13 -11.55
C HIS A 101 -15.05 8.75 -11.41
N LEU A 102 -15.15 8.08 -10.26
CA LEU A 102 -14.67 6.70 -10.09
C LEU A 102 -15.44 5.73 -11.00
N LYS A 103 -16.73 6.01 -11.26
CA LYS A 103 -17.58 5.21 -12.16
C LYS A 103 -17.18 5.29 -13.62
N LEU A 104 -16.41 6.32 -14.00
CA LEU A 104 -15.90 6.46 -15.36
C LEU A 104 -14.76 5.48 -15.65
N ASN A 105 -14.03 5.02 -14.62
CA ASN A 105 -12.98 4.03 -14.77
C ASN A 105 -13.54 2.62 -14.49
N ARG A 106 -14.17 2.03 -15.51
CA ARG A 106 -14.76 0.69 -15.41
C ARG A 106 -13.74 -0.38 -15.02
N SER A 107 -12.50 -0.28 -15.49
CA SER A 107 -11.44 -1.24 -15.12
C SER A 107 -11.19 -1.23 -13.62
N LEU A 108 -11.01 -0.05 -13.03
CA LEU A 108 -10.84 0.12 -11.59
C LEU A 108 -12.02 -0.47 -10.80
N LEU A 109 -13.26 -0.16 -11.19
CA LEU A 109 -14.43 -0.68 -10.49
C LEU A 109 -14.56 -2.20 -10.60
N MET A 110 -14.20 -2.79 -11.74
CA MET A 110 -14.24 -4.25 -11.87
C MET A 110 -13.26 -4.95 -10.93
N HIS A 111 -12.08 -4.37 -10.66
CA HIS A 111 -11.13 -4.95 -9.69
C HIS A 111 -11.65 -4.81 -8.27
N LEU A 112 -12.19 -3.64 -7.93
CA LEU A 112 -12.72 -3.39 -6.60
C LEU A 112 -14.03 -4.14 -6.33
N GLU A 113 -14.81 -4.49 -7.36
CA GLU A 113 -16.01 -5.33 -7.22
C GLU A 113 -15.67 -6.69 -6.62
N SER A 114 -14.61 -7.36 -7.11
CA SER A 114 -14.15 -8.63 -6.55
C SER A 114 -13.76 -8.49 -5.08
N VAL A 115 -13.13 -7.39 -4.71
CA VAL A 115 -12.76 -7.08 -3.33
C VAL A 115 -13.99 -6.82 -2.46
N TYR A 116 -14.97 -6.07 -2.99
CA TYR A 116 -16.20 -5.75 -2.30
C TYR A 116 -17.01 -7.01 -1.99
N GLN A 117 -17.15 -7.91 -2.96
CA GLN A 117 -17.83 -9.19 -2.74
C GLN A 117 -17.09 -10.06 -1.72
N TYR A 118 -15.76 -10.10 -1.77
CA TYR A 118 -14.94 -10.78 -0.76
C TYR A 118 -15.14 -10.22 0.65
N GLN A 119 -15.30 -8.91 0.79
CA GLN A 119 -15.53 -8.28 2.09
C GLN A 119 -16.93 -8.55 2.66
N ASN A 120 -17.94 -8.66 1.79
CA ASN A 120 -19.32 -8.89 2.20
C ASN A 120 -19.64 -10.36 2.47
N ASP A 121 -18.96 -11.28 1.77
CA ASP A 121 -19.14 -12.70 1.98
C ASP A 121 -18.23 -13.21 3.11
N LYS A 122 -18.85 -13.48 4.27
CA LYS A 122 -18.17 -14.03 5.44
C LYS A 122 -17.50 -15.38 5.18
N SER A 123 -17.97 -16.15 4.19
CA SER A 123 -17.39 -17.46 3.86
C SER A 123 -16.05 -17.35 3.13
N LEU A 124 -15.80 -16.25 2.42
CA LEU A 124 -14.55 -16.01 1.69
C LEU A 124 -13.47 -15.39 2.59
N LYS A 125 -13.88 -14.77 3.69
CA LYS A 125 -12.99 -14.03 4.59
C LYS A 125 -11.86 -14.93 5.13
N GLY A 126 -10.63 -14.50 4.91
CA GLY A 126 -9.42 -15.22 5.32
C GLY A 126 -8.82 -16.11 4.22
N ASN A 127 -9.51 -16.34 3.10
CA ASN A 127 -8.94 -17.06 1.97
C ASN A 127 -7.89 -16.21 1.26
N ILE A 128 -6.61 -16.58 1.44
CA ILE A 128 -5.45 -15.85 0.90
C ILE A 128 -5.34 -16.02 -0.63
N ASP A 129 -5.72 -17.16 -1.18
CA ASP A 129 -5.67 -17.40 -2.63
C ASP A 129 -6.60 -16.46 -3.40
N ILE A 130 -7.78 -16.18 -2.83
CA ILE A 130 -8.69 -15.17 -3.40
C ILE A 130 -8.07 -13.78 -3.27
N GLN A 131 -7.51 -13.44 -2.10
CA GLN A 131 -6.85 -12.13 -1.92
C GLN A 131 -5.74 -11.94 -2.94
N LYS A 132 -4.92 -12.97 -3.18
CA LYS A 132 -3.83 -12.95 -4.16
C LYS A 132 -4.33 -12.57 -5.56
N SER A 133 -5.53 -12.98 -5.96
CA SER A 133 -6.06 -12.68 -7.30
C SER A 133 -6.45 -11.21 -7.53
N PHE A 134 -6.58 -10.38 -6.48
CA PHE A 134 -7.12 -9.03 -6.64
C PHE A 134 -6.26 -8.11 -7.51
N GLY A 135 -4.94 -8.29 -7.48
CA GLY A 135 -4.00 -7.51 -8.29
C GLY A 135 -3.61 -8.14 -9.62
N ASP A 136 -4.21 -9.29 -9.99
CA ASP A 136 -3.92 -9.94 -11.28
C ASP A 136 -4.15 -8.97 -12.44
N ASP A 137 -3.26 -8.98 -13.42
CA ASP A 137 -3.29 -8.11 -14.62
C ASP A 137 -3.25 -6.59 -14.35
N VAL A 138 -2.99 -6.16 -13.11
CA VAL A 138 -2.82 -4.73 -12.78
C VAL A 138 -1.33 -4.36 -12.78
N SER A 139 -0.98 -3.38 -13.62
CA SER A 139 0.39 -2.87 -13.68
C SER A 139 0.72 -1.94 -12.50
N ASP A 140 1.99 -1.87 -12.10
CA ASP A 140 2.49 -0.87 -11.14
C ASP A 140 2.06 0.56 -11.53
N SER A 141 2.06 0.87 -12.83
CA SER A 141 1.63 2.19 -13.34
C SER A 141 0.15 2.45 -13.09
N ASP A 142 -0.72 1.45 -13.24
CA ASP A 142 -2.14 1.61 -12.96
C ASP A 142 -2.41 1.77 -11.47
N VAL A 143 -1.67 1.05 -10.62
CA VAL A 143 -1.73 1.25 -9.17
C VAL A 143 -1.35 2.68 -8.80
N LEU A 144 -0.24 3.19 -9.31
CA LEU A 144 0.22 4.55 -9.01
C LEU A 144 -0.66 5.65 -9.62
N ARG A 145 -1.32 5.38 -10.74
CA ARG A 145 -2.17 6.34 -11.46
C ARG A 145 -3.61 6.37 -10.94
N TRP A 146 -4.17 5.22 -10.58
CA TRP A 146 -5.60 5.08 -10.30
C TRP A 146 -5.88 4.61 -8.87
N PHE A 147 -5.25 3.54 -8.39
CA PHE A 147 -5.59 2.99 -7.08
C PHE A 147 -5.05 3.84 -5.92
N TRP A 148 -3.78 4.21 -6.00
CA TRP A 148 -3.09 4.96 -4.96
C TRP A 148 -3.67 6.37 -4.73
N PRO A 149 -3.92 7.20 -5.77
CA PRO A 149 -4.50 8.53 -5.56
C PRO A 149 -5.92 8.48 -5.00
N ASN A 150 -6.75 7.53 -5.44
CA ASN A 150 -8.12 7.38 -4.97
C ASN A 150 -8.19 6.81 -3.54
N TYR A 151 -7.30 5.87 -3.20
CA TYR A 151 -7.10 5.44 -1.82
C TYR A 151 -6.76 6.63 -0.90
N LYS A 152 -5.79 7.47 -1.30
CA LYS A 152 -5.42 8.67 -0.53
C LYS A 152 -6.59 9.65 -0.41
N LEU A 153 -7.33 9.87 -1.49
CA LEU A 153 -8.51 10.72 -1.49
C LEU A 153 -9.54 10.26 -0.46
N LEU A 154 -9.84 8.96 -0.43
CA LEU A 154 -10.79 8.38 0.52
C LEU A 154 -10.29 8.49 1.96
N ALA A 155 -9.00 8.25 2.21
CA ALA A 155 -8.40 8.45 3.52
C ALA A 155 -8.50 9.91 4.01
N ILE A 156 -8.29 10.88 3.11
CA ILE A 156 -8.49 12.31 3.41
C ILE A 156 -9.95 12.58 3.77
N ILE A 157 -10.91 12.07 2.99
CA ILE A 157 -12.34 12.25 3.24
C ILE A 157 -12.73 11.68 4.61
N LEU A 158 -12.29 10.46 4.94
CA LEU A 158 -12.52 9.85 6.25
C LEU A 158 -11.88 10.66 7.39
N SER A 159 -10.83 11.42 7.11
CA SER A 159 -10.15 12.27 8.10
C SER A 159 -10.86 13.61 8.36
N LEU A 160 -11.96 13.93 7.67
CA LEU A 160 -12.75 15.17 7.83
C LEU A 160 -13.87 15.09 8.88
N LYS A 161 -13.74 14.22 9.90
CA LYS A 161 -14.69 14.01 11.02
C LYS A 161 -16.09 13.47 10.67
N LYS A 162 -16.54 13.57 9.41
CA LYS A 162 -17.77 12.94 8.93
C LYS A 162 -17.48 11.50 8.52
N ASP A 163 -18.27 10.53 9.01
CA ASP A 163 -18.13 9.13 8.62
C ASP A 163 -19.34 8.67 7.78
N PRO A 164 -19.28 8.76 6.45
CA PRO A 164 -20.24 8.09 5.59
C PRO A 164 -19.86 6.61 5.56
N GLY A 165 -20.72 5.74 6.09
CA GLY A 165 -20.48 4.29 6.13
C GLY A 165 -20.08 3.69 4.76
N ASP A 166 -20.60 4.24 3.66
CA ASP A 166 -20.24 3.82 2.30
C ASP A 166 -18.83 4.25 1.88
N ILE A 167 -18.37 5.43 2.30
CA ILE A 167 -16.98 5.87 2.06
C ILE A 167 -16.00 4.96 2.82
N LEU A 168 -16.34 4.56 4.05
CA LEU A 168 -15.52 3.62 4.80
C LEU A 168 -15.42 2.26 4.10
N ARG A 169 -16.54 1.72 3.60
CA ARG A 169 -16.55 0.47 2.83
C ARG A 169 -15.73 0.58 1.54
N LEU A 170 -15.89 1.68 0.80
CA LEU A 170 -15.13 1.92 -0.41
C LEU A 170 -13.63 2.06 -0.10
N PHE A 171 -13.27 2.78 0.96
CA PHE A 171 -11.89 2.86 1.44
C PHE A 171 -11.32 1.48 1.76
N GLN A 172 -12.08 0.64 2.47
CA GLN A 172 -11.66 -0.72 2.79
C GLN A 172 -11.45 -1.58 1.54
N CYS A 173 -12.24 -1.39 0.47
CA CYS A 173 -12.01 -2.07 -0.80
C CYS A 173 -10.66 -1.66 -1.42
N PHE A 174 -10.38 -0.36 -1.50
CA PHE A 174 -9.09 0.13 -1.98
C PHE A 174 -7.93 -0.33 -1.08
N GLN A 175 -8.13 -0.33 0.24
CA GLN A 175 -7.15 -0.77 1.21
C GLN A 175 -6.78 -2.24 1.00
N MET A 176 -7.77 -3.13 0.93
CA MET A 176 -7.57 -4.57 0.71
C MET A 176 -6.92 -4.85 -0.66
N PHE A 177 -7.33 -4.12 -1.70
CA PHE A 177 -6.66 -4.19 -3.01
C PHE A 177 -5.17 -3.84 -2.90
N LEU A 178 -4.83 -2.71 -2.27
CA LEU A 178 -3.44 -2.28 -2.13
C LEU A 178 -2.61 -3.23 -1.26
N ILE A 179 -3.22 -3.82 -0.22
CA ILE A 179 -2.58 -4.83 0.62
C ILE A 179 -2.22 -6.05 -0.24
N SER A 180 -3.18 -6.59 -0.98
CA SER A 180 -2.97 -7.72 -1.88
C SER A 180 -1.88 -7.41 -2.92
N PHE A 181 -2.02 -6.29 -3.62
CA PHE A 181 -1.06 -5.87 -4.64
C PHE A 181 0.37 -5.77 -4.07
N SER A 182 0.52 -5.15 -2.90
CA SER A 182 1.83 -4.98 -2.25
C SER A 182 2.48 -6.30 -1.84
N CYS A 183 1.69 -7.32 -1.49
CA CYS A 183 2.20 -8.61 -1.03
C CYS A 183 2.49 -9.59 -2.17
N PHE A 184 1.71 -9.54 -3.26
CA PHE A 184 1.73 -10.60 -4.29
C PHE A 184 2.18 -10.14 -5.67
N HIS A 185 1.98 -8.87 -6.02
CA HIS A 185 2.11 -8.39 -7.40
C HIS A 185 3.18 -7.31 -7.57
N CYS A 186 3.47 -6.57 -6.51
CA CYS A 186 4.40 -5.46 -6.57
C CYS A 186 5.82 -5.95 -6.84
N LYS A 187 6.39 -5.51 -7.97
CA LYS A 187 7.77 -5.85 -8.37
C LYS A 187 8.82 -4.93 -7.73
N GLN A 188 8.39 -3.84 -7.10
CA GLN A 188 9.28 -2.86 -6.48
C GLN A 188 9.68 -3.31 -5.07
N SER A 189 10.96 -3.69 -4.91
CA SER A 189 11.53 -4.18 -3.64
C SER A 189 11.43 -3.19 -2.45
N ASN A 190 11.23 -1.90 -2.73
CA ASN A 190 11.10 -0.84 -1.73
C ASN A 190 9.71 -0.19 -1.70
N PHE A 191 8.68 -0.78 -2.33
CA PHE A 191 7.37 -0.15 -2.44
C PHE A 191 6.80 0.27 -1.08
N LEU A 192 6.84 -0.62 -0.08
CA LEU A 192 6.34 -0.34 1.26
C LEU A 192 7.04 0.88 1.89
N THR A 193 8.37 0.97 1.81
CA THR A 193 9.13 2.06 2.43
C THR A 193 9.12 3.34 1.60
N ASP A 194 9.51 3.27 0.32
CA ASP A 194 9.69 4.44 -0.54
C ASP A 194 8.34 5.03 -0.96
N VAL A 195 7.34 4.19 -1.28
CA VAL A 195 6.03 4.62 -1.77
C VAL A 195 5.02 4.73 -0.64
N MET A 196 4.79 3.66 0.12
CA MET A 196 3.74 3.71 1.14
C MET A 196 4.15 4.63 2.30
N ILE A 197 5.36 4.50 2.85
CA ILE A 197 5.76 5.34 4.00
C ILE A 197 6.29 6.71 3.56
N ILE A 198 7.39 6.77 2.82
CA ILE A 198 8.11 8.04 2.57
C ILE A 198 7.32 8.98 1.67
N LYS A 199 6.77 8.51 0.55
CA LYS A 199 5.95 9.36 -0.33
C LYS A 199 4.65 9.82 0.34
N PHE A 200 4.10 9.04 1.28
CA PHE A 200 3.00 9.50 2.14
C PHE A 200 3.46 10.60 3.09
N VAL A 201 4.51 10.36 3.88
CA VAL A 201 5.02 11.36 4.82
C VAL A 201 5.38 12.67 4.12
N LYS A 202 6.06 12.60 2.97
CA LYS A 202 6.37 13.77 2.15
C LYS A 202 5.11 14.48 1.66
N SER A 203 4.08 13.75 1.23
CA SER A 203 2.83 14.40 0.85
C SER A 203 2.23 15.11 2.04
N GLU A 204 2.10 14.45 3.19
CA GLU A 204 1.51 15.11 4.35
C GLU A 204 2.31 16.34 4.78
N LEU A 205 3.64 16.28 4.82
CA LEU A 205 4.49 17.43 5.16
C LEU A 205 4.39 18.61 4.18
N VAL A 206 4.12 18.36 2.89
CA VAL A 206 3.86 19.42 1.90
C VAL A 206 2.42 19.94 2.00
N THR A 207 1.46 19.03 2.16
CA THR A 207 0.03 19.31 1.99
C THR A 207 -0.65 19.84 3.26
N ILE A 208 0.06 19.98 4.39
CA ILE A 208 -0.48 20.49 5.67
C ILE A 208 -1.39 21.72 5.47
N ARG A 209 -1.10 22.59 4.48
CA ARG A 209 -1.98 23.70 4.08
C ARG A 209 -2.12 23.96 2.57
N GLU A 210 -1.76 23.01 1.70
CA GLU A 210 -2.04 23.21 0.27
C GLU A 210 -3.55 23.11 0.00
N ARG A 211 -3.99 23.75 -1.09
CA ARG A 211 -5.40 23.77 -1.51
C ARG A 211 -5.91 22.32 -1.56
N PRO A 212 -6.95 21.96 -0.79
CA PRO A 212 -7.42 20.58 -0.77
C PRO A 212 -7.83 20.13 -2.18
N PRO A 213 -7.71 18.83 -2.50
CA PRO A 213 -8.18 18.32 -3.78
C PRO A 213 -9.62 18.80 -4.02
N LYS A 214 -9.93 19.33 -5.22
CA LYS A 214 -11.27 19.90 -5.50
C LYS A 214 -12.41 18.91 -5.18
N SER A 215 -12.13 17.60 -5.26
CA SER A 215 -13.04 16.51 -4.92
C SER A 215 -13.36 16.40 -3.43
N THR A 216 -12.49 16.83 -2.51
CA THR A 216 -12.73 16.76 -1.06
C THR A 216 -13.57 17.92 -0.54
N ALA A 217 -13.65 19.03 -1.27
CA ALA A 217 -14.40 20.22 -0.85
C ALA A 217 -15.87 19.91 -0.53
N LYS A 218 -16.48 18.96 -1.25
CA LYS A 218 -17.87 18.52 -1.05
C LYS A 218 -18.09 17.75 0.27
N PHE A 219 -17.01 17.28 0.88
CA PHE A 219 -17.04 16.50 2.12
C PHE A 219 -16.68 17.32 3.36
N VAL A 220 -16.28 18.58 3.18
CA VAL A 220 -16.02 19.50 4.30
C VAL A 220 -17.35 19.84 4.98
N PRO A 221 -17.45 19.73 6.33
CA PRO A 221 -18.64 20.12 7.07
C PRO A 221 -19.09 21.55 6.77
N LEU A 222 -20.41 21.76 6.72
CA LEU A 222 -21.00 23.09 6.54
C LEU A 222 -20.52 24.04 7.63
N GLY A 223 -20.06 25.23 7.23
CA GLY A 223 -19.58 26.27 8.16
C GLY A 223 -18.17 26.04 8.71
N SER A 224 -17.42 25.02 8.24
CA SER A 224 -16.02 24.81 8.62
C SER A 224 -15.08 24.88 7.42
N THR A 225 -13.81 25.19 7.67
CA THR A 225 -12.76 25.06 6.65
C THR A 225 -12.19 23.63 6.62
N PHE A 226 -11.57 23.27 5.50
CA PHE A 226 -10.88 21.97 5.38
C PHE A 226 -9.87 21.77 6.51
N HIS A 227 -9.05 22.79 6.82
CA HIS A 227 -7.99 22.68 7.82
C HIS A 227 -8.50 22.53 9.26
N GLU A 228 -9.65 23.11 9.60
CA GLU A 228 -10.30 22.92 10.91
C GLU A 228 -10.90 21.53 11.08
N SER A 229 -11.40 20.97 9.97
CA SER A 229 -12.08 19.68 9.96
C SER A 229 -11.11 18.50 9.82
N PHE A 230 -10.00 18.69 9.11
CA PHE A 230 -9.04 17.64 8.80
C PHE A 230 -8.21 17.23 10.03
N GLN A 231 -8.20 15.93 10.31
CA GLN A 231 -7.44 15.34 11.39
C GLN A 231 -6.24 14.57 10.84
N LEU A 232 -5.05 15.19 10.87
CA LEU A 232 -3.80 14.53 10.43
C LEU A 232 -3.55 13.22 11.19
N ASN A 233 -3.85 13.18 12.49
CA ASN A 233 -3.73 11.96 13.28
C ASN A 233 -4.52 10.80 12.65
N ARG A 234 -5.80 11.03 12.35
CA ARG A 234 -6.68 10.03 11.75
C ARG A 234 -6.17 9.58 10.37
N MET A 235 -5.65 10.50 9.56
CA MET A 235 -5.03 10.18 8.28
C MET A 235 -3.82 9.25 8.45
N CYS A 236 -2.91 9.58 9.37
CA CYS A 236 -1.74 8.76 9.68
C CYS A 236 -2.15 7.38 10.22
N THR A 237 -3.12 7.31 11.14
CA THR A 237 -3.62 6.05 11.68
C THR A 237 -4.20 5.15 10.59
N LEU A 238 -5.09 5.67 9.74
CA LEU A 238 -5.68 4.91 8.62
C LEU A 238 -4.59 4.40 7.66
N HIS A 239 -3.62 5.27 7.36
CA HIS A 239 -2.56 4.93 6.42
C HIS A 239 -1.61 3.87 6.98
N PHE A 240 -1.07 4.08 8.17
CA PHE A 240 -0.14 3.13 8.77
C PHE A 240 -0.83 1.83 9.21
N ASP A 241 -2.13 1.83 9.49
CA ASP A 241 -2.86 0.56 9.65
C ASP A 241 -2.85 -0.27 8.36
N THR A 242 -2.87 0.38 7.19
CA THR A 242 -2.71 -0.33 5.90
C THR A 242 -1.31 -0.93 5.77
N VAL A 243 -0.28 -0.18 6.16
CA VAL A 243 1.12 -0.65 6.18
C VAL A 243 1.28 -1.84 7.14
N ARG A 244 0.65 -1.77 8.32
CA ARG A 244 0.59 -2.88 9.29
C ARG A 244 -0.01 -4.12 8.66
N GLN A 245 -1.16 -3.99 8.00
CA GLN A 245 -1.83 -5.12 7.35
C GLN A 245 -1.00 -5.74 6.22
N VAL A 246 -0.21 -4.95 5.48
CA VAL A 246 0.78 -5.48 4.51
C VAL A 246 1.82 -6.35 5.23
N LEU A 247 2.45 -5.83 6.29
CA LEU A 247 3.46 -6.57 7.05
C LEU A 247 2.89 -7.86 7.67
N GLU A 248 1.68 -7.81 8.21
CA GLU A 248 0.99 -8.98 8.77
C GLU A 248 0.67 -10.02 7.71
N LEU A 249 0.20 -9.60 6.53
CA LEU A 249 -0.07 -10.54 5.43
C LEU A 249 1.22 -11.17 4.92
N GLN A 250 2.29 -10.38 4.74
CA GLN A 250 3.62 -10.90 4.39
C GLN A 250 4.14 -11.92 5.41
N SER A 251 3.92 -11.67 6.71
CA SER A 251 4.28 -12.65 7.74
C SER A 251 3.45 -13.93 7.65
N LYS A 252 2.15 -13.84 7.32
CA LYS A 252 1.25 -15.01 7.19
C LYS A 252 1.59 -15.90 6.00
N ILE A 253 2.12 -15.33 4.91
CA ILE A 253 2.54 -16.08 3.72
C ILE A 253 4.03 -16.48 3.77
N GLU A 254 4.58 -16.57 4.99
CA GLU A 254 5.96 -17.02 5.27
C GLU A 254 7.06 -16.17 4.62
N GLN A 255 6.78 -14.91 4.26
CA GLN A 255 7.77 -13.95 3.76
C GLN A 255 8.48 -13.21 4.90
N SER A 256 8.86 -13.92 5.96
CA SER A 256 9.49 -13.35 7.16
C SER A 256 10.75 -12.54 6.87
N SER A 257 11.52 -12.93 5.84
CA SER A 257 12.71 -12.18 5.39
C SER A 257 12.38 -10.78 4.87
N LEU A 258 11.28 -10.62 4.13
CA LEU A 258 10.83 -9.31 3.65
C LEU A 258 10.35 -8.43 4.79
N VAL A 259 9.66 -9.00 5.78
CA VAL A 259 9.23 -8.29 6.99
C VAL A 259 10.43 -7.80 7.80
N CYS A 260 11.46 -8.64 7.94
CA CYS A 260 12.72 -8.28 8.60
C CYS A 260 13.45 -7.13 7.88
N VAL A 261 13.55 -7.21 6.55
CA VAL A 261 14.15 -6.12 5.74
C VAL A 261 13.32 -4.83 5.85
N ALA A 262 11.99 -4.95 5.89
CA ALA A 262 11.10 -3.80 6.08
C ALA A 262 11.30 -3.15 7.45
N PHE A 263 11.52 -3.92 8.52
CA PHE A 263 11.81 -3.38 9.85
C PHE A 263 13.03 -2.45 9.85
N GLY A 264 14.17 -2.90 9.31
CA GLY A 264 15.39 -2.07 9.28
C GLY A 264 15.18 -0.77 8.50
N LYS A 265 14.45 -0.84 7.37
CA LYS A 265 14.06 0.34 6.58
C LYS A 265 13.12 1.27 7.35
N ILE A 266 12.13 0.74 8.06
CA ILE A 266 11.23 1.53 8.92
C ILE A 266 12.02 2.23 10.02
N CYS A 267 12.97 1.54 10.67
CA CYS A 267 13.87 2.14 11.65
C CYS A 267 14.68 3.29 11.07
N LEU A 268 15.23 3.13 9.86
CA LEU A 268 15.96 4.19 9.17
C LEU A 268 15.08 5.40 8.84
N VAL A 269 13.82 5.18 8.43
CA VAL A 269 12.86 6.26 8.19
C VAL A 269 12.53 7.00 9.49
N LEU A 270 12.30 6.25 10.58
CA LEU A 270 12.01 6.81 11.89
C LEU A 270 13.20 7.62 12.43
N GLU A 271 14.42 7.09 12.32
CA GLU A 271 15.67 7.78 12.63
C GLU A 271 15.77 9.10 11.83
N SER A 272 15.49 9.05 10.53
CA SER A 272 15.53 10.22 9.64
C SER A 272 14.50 11.29 10.04
N LEU A 273 13.27 10.89 10.39
CA LEU A 273 12.22 11.82 10.80
C LEU A 273 12.56 12.52 12.11
N VAL A 274 13.09 11.79 13.09
CA VAL A 274 13.47 12.38 14.38
C VAL A 274 14.69 13.29 14.22
N HIS A 275 15.65 12.93 13.36
CA HIS A 275 16.78 13.80 13.01
C HIS A 275 16.29 15.12 12.39
N VAL A 276 15.34 15.05 11.45
CA VAL A 276 14.75 16.22 10.81
C VAL A 276 13.96 17.06 11.83
N LEU A 277 13.21 16.43 12.74
CA LEU A 277 12.50 17.10 13.84
C LEU A 277 13.46 17.91 14.73
N LEU A 278 14.59 17.30 15.13
CA LEU A 278 15.64 17.95 15.91
C LEU A 278 16.20 19.18 15.19
N ALA A 279 16.69 18.97 13.96
CA ALA A 279 17.28 20.04 13.16
C ALA A 279 16.30 21.21 12.92
N HIS A 280 15.02 20.90 12.68
CA HIS A 280 14.01 21.92 12.47
C HIS A 280 13.73 22.72 13.75
N ARG A 281 13.61 22.04 14.90
CA ARG A 281 13.42 22.69 16.21
C ARG A 281 14.59 23.60 16.57
N ASP A 282 15.82 23.13 16.39
CA ASP A 282 17.02 23.87 16.76
C ASP A 282 17.25 25.08 15.84
N SER A 283 16.90 24.99 14.55
CA SER A 283 17.00 26.13 13.62
C SER A 283 16.09 27.32 13.99
N SER A 284 15.01 27.06 14.73
CA SER A 284 14.06 28.09 15.15
C SER A 284 14.42 28.80 16.46
N LYS A 285 15.36 28.24 17.22
CA LYS A 285 15.90 28.85 18.43
C LYS A 285 17.26 29.45 18.09
N ALA A 286 17.25 30.66 17.53
CA ALA A 286 18.45 31.48 17.50
C ALA A 286 18.92 31.66 18.96
N SER A 287 20.15 31.24 19.25
CA SER A 287 20.86 31.36 20.53
C SER A 287 20.57 30.31 21.62
N HIS A 288 21.69 29.71 22.04
CA HIS A 288 22.06 29.27 23.38
C HIS A 288 21.10 28.43 24.24
N SER A 289 21.41 27.13 24.19
CA SER A 289 21.82 26.35 25.36
C SER A 289 20.76 25.66 26.21
N THR A 290 21.18 24.46 26.64
CA THR A 290 20.72 23.67 27.78
C THR A 290 19.42 22.89 27.64
N ALA A 291 19.59 21.58 27.40
CA ALA A 291 19.05 20.60 28.32
C ALA A 291 20.04 19.45 28.49
N SER A 292 20.69 19.44 29.65
CA SER A 292 21.28 18.30 30.34
C SER A 292 22.58 17.69 29.80
N THR A 293 23.63 17.89 30.59
CA THR A 293 24.87 17.10 30.71
C THR A 293 24.65 15.58 30.92
N ALA A 294 23.41 15.09 30.99
CA ALA A 294 23.11 13.75 31.46
C ALA A 294 23.02 12.65 30.38
N ASN A 295 23.65 12.75 29.20
CA ASN A 295 23.88 11.55 28.36
C ASN A 295 24.97 11.77 27.28
N SER A 296 26.23 11.86 27.70
CA SER A 296 27.36 11.92 26.77
C SER A 296 27.34 10.75 25.77
N ALA A 297 27.01 9.54 26.21
CA ALA A 297 27.02 8.34 25.38
C ALA A 297 25.97 8.37 24.24
N PHE A 298 24.69 8.63 24.55
CA PHE A 298 23.66 8.68 23.50
C PHE A 298 23.83 9.87 22.57
N ARG A 299 24.26 11.02 23.10
CA ARG A 299 24.59 12.20 22.27
C ARG A 299 25.78 11.91 21.36
N ASN A 300 26.84 11.28 21.85
CA ASN A 300 28.00 10.88 21.04
C ASN A 300 27.61 9.86 19.98
N ARG A 301 26.77 8.87 20.33
CA ARG A 301 26.24 7.90 19.37
C ARG A 301 25.42 8.60 18.29
N TYR A 302 24.49 9.48 18.66
CA TYR A 302 23.68 10.25 17.72
C TYR A 302 24.56 11.11 16.81
N LEU A 303 25.53 11.88 17.35
CA LEU A 303 26.41 12.74 16.54
C LEU A 303 27.29 11.95 15.58
N ASN A 304 27.81 10.80 16.01
CA ASN A 304 28.56 9.91 15.12
C ASN A 304 27.64 9.34 14.02
N ARG A 305 26.44 8.90 14.42
CA ARG A 305 25.48 8.30 13.52
C ARG A 305 24.90 9.29 12.51
N SER A 306 24.61 10.52 12.91
CA SER A 306 24.08 11.56 12.03
C SER A 306 25.06 11.96 10.92
N ARG A 307 26.36 11.70 11.09
CA ARG A 307 27.40 11.91 10.06
C ARG A 307 27.53 10.73 9.09
N ASN A 308 27.15 9.53 9.54
CA ASN A 308 27.39 8.27 8.81
C ASN A 308 26.11 7.61 8.28
N MET A 309 24.92 8.10 8.68
CA MET A 309 23.64 7.57 8.22
C MET A 309 23.39 7.92 6.76
N SER A 310 22.57 7.11 6.08
CA SER A 310 22.11 7.47 4.73
C SER A 310 21.28 8.75 4.78
N HIS A 311 21.68 9.76 4.01
CA HIS A 311 20.95 11.03 3.92
C HIS A 311 19.81 11.01 2.89
N LYS A 312 19.49 9.86 2.28
CA LYS A 312 18.43 9.73 1.27
C LYS A 312 17.11 10.33 1.79
N TYR A 313 16.61 9.80 2.91
CA TYR A 313 15.32 10.22 3.44
C TYR A 313 15.38 11.57 4.15
N THR A 314 16.47 11.89 4.86
CA THR A 314 16.61 13.21 5.50
C THR A 314 16.54 14.34 4.49
N ASN A 315 17.24 14.22 3.35
CA ASN A 315 17.23 15.25 2.30
C ASN A 315 15.83 15.42 1.68
N GLU A 316 15.15 14.31 1.42
CA GLU A 316 13.79 14.33 0.88
C GLU A 316 12.78 14.97 1.85
N LEU A 317 12.92 14.70 3.15
CA LEU A 317 12.05 15.22 4.20
C LEU A 317 12.32 16.71 4.48
N PHE A 318 13.59 17.14 4.52
CA PHE A 318 13.93 18.57 4.61
C PHE A 318 13.38 19.35 3.42
N ALA A 319 13.51 18.81 2.20
CA ALA A 319 12.96 19.42 1.00
C ALA A 319 11.42 19.53 1.06
N ALA A 320 10.73 18.50 1.56
CA ALA A 320 9.29 18.52 1.76
C ALA A 320 8.87 19.57 2.79
N LEU A 321 9.53 19.64 3.95
CA LEU A 321 9.26 20.64 4.99
C LEU A 321 9.50 22.08 4.52
N LYS A 322 10.55 22.31 3.72
CA LYS A 322 10.84 23.63 3.16
C LYS A 322 9.74 24.08 2.21
N LYS A 323 9.16 23.16 1.43
CA LYS A 323 8.03 23.43 0.53
C LYS A 323 6.70 23.57 1.25
N GLY A 324 6.51 22.84 2.35
CA GLY A 324 5.25 22.82 3.09
C GLY A 324 4.84 24.19 3.61
N VAL A 325 3.54 24.46 3.59
CA VAL A 325 2.92 25.69 4.10
C VAL A 325 2.51 25.49 5.56
N GLY A 326 2.85 26.43 6.44
CA GLY A 326 2.54 26.37 7.87
C GLY A 326 3.62 27.04 8.72
N SER A 327 3.26 27.36 9.96
CA SER A 327 4.22 27.88 10.94
C SER A 327 5.24 26.82 11.32
N ASN A 328 6.39 27.24 11.85
CA ASN A 328 7.41 26.31 12.34
C ASN A 328 6.85 25.35 13.40
N GLN A 329 6.03 25.86 14.32
CA GLN A 329 5.37 25.06 15.36
C GLN A 329 4.42 24.02 14.78
N GLU A 330 3.65 24.36 13.75
CA GLU A 330 2.75 23.43 13.06
C GLU A 330 3.54 22.31 12.37
N LYS A 331 4.64 22.64 11.69
CA LYS A 331 5.51 21.64 11.05
C LYS A 331 6.14 20.70 12.07
N THR A 332 6.66 21.24 13.17
CA THR A 332 7.18 20.45 14.29
C THR A 332 6.10 19.54 14.88
N HIS A 333 4.88 20.05 15.08
CA HIS A 333 3.77 19.25 15.59
C HIS A 333 3.40 18.10 14.64
N SER A 334 3.29 18.37 13.34
CA SER A 334 3.00 17.34 12.33
C SER A 334 4.09 16.28 12.24
N LEU A 335 5.37 16.66 12.27
CA LEU A 335 6.49 15.72 12.31
C LEU A 335 6.41 14.83 13.56
N ARG A 336 6.20 15.44 14.73
CA ARG A 336 6.06 14.71 16.00
C ARG A 336 4.92 13.69 15.91
N LEU A 337 3.76 14.09 15.38
CA LEU A 337 2.61 13.22 15.18
C LEU A 337 2.96 12.02 14.28
N ILE A 338 3.61 12.27 13.13
CA ILE A 338 3.99 11.22 12.19
C ILE A 338 4.97 10.23 12.84
N VAL A 339 5.93 10.73 13.63
CA VAL A 339 6.87 9.89 14.41
C VAL A 339 6.10 9.02 15.41
N MET A 340 5.15 9.60 16.15
CA MET A 340 4.33 8.86 17.11
C MET A 340 3.50 7.76 16.44
N GLU A 341 2.90 8.06 15.28
CA GLU A 341 2.11 7.08 14.53
C GLU A 341 2.98 5.96 13.90
N LEU A 342 4.21 6.26 13.48
CA LEU A 342 5.17 5.23 13.07
C LEU A 342 5.61 4.33 14.24
N LEU A 343 5.78 4.88 15.45
CA LEU A 343 6.00 4.06 16.64
C LEU A 343 4.78 3.18 16.94
N THR A 344 3.57 3.71 16.78
CA THR A 344 2.32 2.92 16.91
C THR A 344 2.20 1.83 15.84
N LEU A 345 2.72 2.06 14.63
CA LEU A 345 2.85 1.00 13.62
C LEU A 345 3.74 -0.13 14.14
N ILE A 346 4.94 0.19 14.62
CA ILE A 346 5.88 -0.84 15.12
C ILE A 346 5.28 -1.64 16.27
N ASP A 347 4.60 -0.94 17.19
CA ASP A 347 3.93 -1.48 18.36
C ASP A 347 2.82 -2.50 18.04
N LYS A 348 2.16 -2.34 16.88
CA LYS A 348 0.99 -3.14 16.49
C LYS A 348 1.29 -4.27 15.51
N VAL A 349 2.50 -4.32 14.96
CA VAL A 349 2.88 -5.38 14.02
C VAL A 349 3.20 -6.66 14.79
N HIS A 350 2.60 -7.77 14.36
CA HIS A 350 2.99 -9.09 14.81
C HIS A 350 4.30 -9.49 14.12
N TRP A 351 5.41 -9.21 14.78
CA TRP A 351 6.74 -9.47 14.20
C TRP A 351 7.05 -10.98 14.14
N PRO A 352 7.77 -11.44 13.10
CA PRO A 352 8.29 -12.80 13.06
C PRO A 352 9.17 -13.10 14.28
N HIS A 353 9.12 -14.34 14.78
CA HIS A 353 9.87 -14.74 15.97
C HIS A 353 11.38 -14.77 15.73
N HIS A 354 11.80 -14.99 14.48
CA HIS A 354 13.20 -15.08 14.10
C HIS A 354 13.55 -14.00 13.07
N HIS A 355 14.72 -13.39 13.27
CA HIS A 355 15.34 -12.48 12.33
C HIS A 355 16.67 -13.07 11.87
N PRO A 356 16.99 -13.06 10.57
CA PRO A 356 18.23 -13.70 10.05
C PRO A 356 19.50 -13.02 10.56
N LYS A 357 19.42 -11.75 10.96
CA LYS A 357 20.55 -10.94 11.44
C LYS A 357 20.18 -10.07 12.66
N PRO A 358 19.97 -10.65 13.85
CA PRO A 358 19.46 -9.92 15.02
C PRO A 358 20.33 -8.72 15.42
N THR A 359 21.65 -8.82 15.27
CA THR A 359 22.59 -7.73 15.60
C THR A 359 22.39 -6.47 14.76
N GLU A 360 22.04 -6.61 13.47
CA GLU A 360 21.73 -5.47 12.59
C GLU A 360 20.46 -4.76 13.09
N ALA A 361 19.41 -5.53 13.36
CA ALA A 361 18.14 -5.05 13.90
C ALA A 361 18.27 -4.34 15.26
N GLN A 362 19.08 -4.89 16.17
CA GLN A 362 19.38 -4.26 17.45
C GLN A 362 20.10 -2.94 17.26
N THR A 363 21.06 -2.90 16.33
CA THR A 363 21.79 -1.68 16.00
C THR A 363 20.86 -0.61 15.44
N ASP A 364 19.92 -0.98 14.56
CA ASP A 364 18.91 -0.08 14.01
C ASP A 364 18.01 0.50 15.09
N ARG A 365 17.49 -0.35 16.00
CA ARG A 365 16.70 0.10 17.15
C ARG A 365 17.50 1.03 18.08
N LEU A 366 18.76 0.71 18.37
CA LEU A 366 19.64 1.55 19.21
C LEU A 366 19.93 2.90 18.55
N ASN A 367 20.03 2.95 17.22
CA ASN A 367 20.18 4.21 16.49
C ASN A 367 18.94 5.08 16.66
N VAL A 368 17.74 4.52 16.44
CA VAL A 368 16.46 5.20 16.71
C VAL A 368 16.39 5.69 18.16
N GLN A 369 16.72 4.83 19.13
CA GLN A 369 16.73 5.16 20.56
C GLN A 369 17.63 6.37 20.84
N SER A 370 18.86 6.35 20.33
CA SER A 370 19.82 7.44 20.55
C SER A 370 19.32 8.76 19.97
N THR A 371 18.70 8.73 18.78
CA THR A 371 18.14 9.91 18.12
C THR A 371 16.93 10.45 18.87
N ILE A 372 16.03 9.59 19.36
CA ILE A 372 14.86 10.00 20.17
C ILE A 372 15.27 10.58 21.51
N LEU A 373 16.22 9.98 22.22
CA LEU A 373 16.65 10.46 23.54
C LEU A 373 17.22 11.89 23.48
N VAL A 374 17.89 12.26 22.40
CA VAL A 374 18.45 13.60 22.20
C VAL A 374 17.35 14.68 22.02
N THR A 375 16.12 14.30 21.69
CA THR A 375 14.99 15.26 21.59
C THR A 375 14.59 15.89 22.92
N GLY A 376 14.84 15.18 24.03
CA GLY A 376 14.32 15.55 25.35
C GLY A 376 12.78 15.56 25.44
N ASP A 377 12.07 15.02 24.45
CA ASP A 377 10.61 14.94 24.43
C ASP A 377 10.15 13.72 25.23
N LEU A 378 9.65 13.95 26.45
CA LEU A 378 9.31 12.87 27.38
C LEU A 378 8.19 11.96 26.84
N ASP A 379 7.23 12.50 26.09
CA ASP A 379 6.14 11.68 25.53
C ASP A 379 6.68 10.77 24.43
N LEU A 380 7.58 11.29 23.58
CA LEU A 380 8.19 10.52 22.51
C LEU A 380 9.12 9.42 23.08
N ILE A 381 9.90 9.77 24.11
CA ILE A 381 10.75 8.82 24.84
C ILE A 381 9.89 7.73 25.49
N ALA A 382 8.80 8.10 26.16
CA ALA A 382 7.88 7.17 26.78
C ALA A 382 7.24 6.24 25.73
N LYS A 383 6.74 6.79 24.62
CA LYS A 383 6.16 6.01 23.52
C LYS A 383 7.17 5.02 22.91
N PHE A 384 8.42 5.43 22.70
CA PHE A 384 9.47 4.53 22.23
C PHE A 384 9.74 3.39 23.20
N ARG A 385 9.82 3.69 24.51
CA ARG A 385 10.12 2.69 25.55
C ARG A 385 9.01 1.67 25.75
N LEU A 386 7.76 2.12 25.65
CA LEU A 386 6.56 1.29 25.84
C LEU A 386 6.13 0.57 24.55
N CYS A 387 6.79 0.83 23.43
CA CYS A 387 6.52 0.17 22.16
C CYS A 387 6.92 -1.32 22.24
N HIS A 388 6.04 -2.20 21.77
CA HIS A 388 6.31 -3.63 21.62
C HIS A 388 7.28 -3.86 20.44
N TRP A 389 8.57 -3.70 20.72
CA TRP A 389 9.64 -4.02 19.77
C TRP A 389 9.71 -5.53 19.53
N PRO A 390 10.12 -5.99 18.33
CA PRO A 390 10.39 -7.40 18.10
C PRO A 390 11.50 -7.90 19.04
N ASP A 391 11.33 -9.09 19.63
CA ASP A 391 12.23 -9.66 20.64
C ASP A 391 13.70 -9.66 20.18
N TRP A 392 13.95 -10.05 18.93
CA TRP A 392 15.29 -10.08 18.34
C TRP A 392 15.97 -8.70 18.22
N SER A 393 15.23 -7.60 18.35
CA SER A 393 15.77 -6.23 18.35
C SER A 393 16.10 -5.69 19.75
N VAL A 394 15.69 -6.38 20.81
CA VAL A 394 15.80 -5.90 22.20
C VAL A 394 16.95 -6.57 22.95
N HIS A 395 17.21 -7.85 22.71
CA HIS A 395 18.20 -8.62 23.47
C HIS A 395 19.64 -8.44 22.96
N LEU A 396 20.46 -7.70 23.69
CA LEU A 396 21.88 -8.03 23.77
C LEU A 396 21.96 -9.25 24.69
N GLU A 397 21.97 -10.46 24.14
CA GLU A 397 22.42 -11.60 24.92
C GLU A 397 23.79 -11.27 25.49
N HIS A 398 23.88 -11.31 26.82
CA HIS A 398 25.11 -11.28 27.57
C HIS A 398 26.08 -12.29 26.94
N LYS A 399 27.14 -11.79 26.32
CA LYS A 399 28.35 -12.59 26.08
C LYS A 399 29.28 -12.43 27.26
#